data_AF-A0A060BUP2-F1
#
_entry.id   AF-A0A060BUP2-F1
#
_cell.length_a   1.000
_cell.length_b   1.000
_cell.length_c   1.000
_cell.angle_alpha   90.00
_cell.angle_beta   90.00
_cell.angle_gamma   90.00
#
_symmetry.space_group_name_H-M   'P 1'
#
loop_
_entity.id
_entity.type
_entity.pdbx_description
1 polymer ?
#
loop_
_entity_poly.entity_id
_entity_poly.type
_entity_poly.pdbx_seq_one_letter_code
_entity_poly.pdbx_strand_id
1 'polypeptide(L)'
;EAILAMRVSQAMSKQQVLTLYLNEVDLGHNSFGVAAAAMTYFNKPLSQLDIAQAATLAALPKAPTNYDPFLHPDASLQRRNFIIGRMQADGVITAAQAKTAQAEPLAAASRDSHQGRAERRLFRRRRTRPAHPAIRPQGVNTGGLIVRTSLNPALQEPPPTRCA
;
A
#
# COMPACT_ATOMS: atom_id res chain seq x y z
N GLU A 1 -1.05 27.88 3.94
CA GLU A 1 -0.58 26.68 4.67
C GLU A 1 0.63 26.90 5.58
N ALA A 2 1.49 27.90 5.35
CA ALA A 2 2.71 28.12 6.16
C ALA A 2 2.45 28.28 7.68
N ILE A 3 1.40 29.01 8.09
CA ILE A 3 1.06 29.21 9.51
C ILE A 3 0.64 27.90 10.19
N LEU A 4 -0.09 27.03 9.49
CA LEU A 4 -0.50 25.72 10.00
C LEU A 4 0.70 24.79 10.14
N ALA A 5 1.57 24.75 9.14
CA ALA A 5 2.81 23.95 9.18
C ALA A 5 3.74 24.36 10.32
N MET A 6 3.85 25.67 10.61
CA MET A 6 4.60 26.18 11.77
C MET A 6 3.99 25.72 13.11
N ARG A 7 2.66 25.78 13.25
CA ARG A 7 1.97 25.31 14.47
C ARG A 7 2.15 23.81 14.70
N VAL A 8 2.05 23.00 13.64
CA VAL A 8 2.31 21.56 13.70
C VAL A 8 3.76 21.27 14.10
N SER A 9 4.72 22.00 13.53
CA SER A 9 6.15 21.84 13.84
C SER A 9 6.52 22.25 15.28
N GLN A 10 5.76 23.15 15.90
CA GLN A 10 5.92 23.52 17.30
C GLN A 10 5.27 22.53 18.27
N ALA A 11 4.20 21.84 17.84
CA ALA A 11 3.44 20.91 18.67
C ALA A 11 3.91 19.44 18.58
N MET A 12 4.61 19.05 17.51
CA MET A 12 5.02 17.67 17.25
C MET A 12 6.48 17.59 16.79
N SER A 13 7.15 16.48 17.12
CA SER A 13 8.51 16.22 16.62
C SER A 13 8.50 15.89 15.13
N LYS A 14 9.62 16.11 14.43
CA LYS A 14 9.77 15.75 13.01
C LYS A 14 9.43 14.28 12.73
N GLN A 15 9.74 13.39 13.67
CA GLN A 15 9.41 11.97 13.59
C GLN A 15 7.90 11.73 13.66
N GLN A 16 7.18 12.43 14.54
CA GLN A 16 5.73 12.30 14.65
C GLN A 16 5.02 12.82 13.39
N VAL A 17 5.49 13.94 12.84
CA VAL A 17 4.97 14.49 11.58
C VAL A 17 5.17 13.50 10.43
N LEU A 18 6.36 12.89 10.35
CA LEU A 18 6.64 11.87 9.33
C LEU A 18 5.76 10.63 9.52
N THR A 19 5.59 10.14 10.75
CA THR A 19 4.73 9.00 11.04
C THR A 19 3.27 9.27 10.65
N LEU A 20 2.75 10.45 10.96
CA LEU A 20 1.40 10.84 10.56
C LEU A 20 1.27 10.84 9.03
N TYR A 21 2.23 11.45 8.34
CA TYR A 21 2.25 11.47 6.88
C TYR A 21 2.27 10.07 6.26
N LEU A 22 3.15 9.19 6.75
CA LEU A 22 3.29 7.82 6.24
C LEU A 22 2.06 6.95 6.51
N ASN A 23 1.20 7.33 7.46
CA ASN A 23 -0.04 6.62 7.75
C ASN A 23 -1.23 7.13 6.91
N GLU A 24 -1.19 8.39 6.46
CA GLU A 24 -2.33 9.03 5.79
C GLU A 24 -2.19 9.08 4.26
N VAL A 25 -0.96 9.06 3.73
CA VAL A 25 -0.72 9.19 2.29
C VAL A 25 -1.45 8.14 1.46
N ASP A 26 -2.17 8.56 0.41
CA ASP A 26 -2.79 7.67 -0.57
C ASP A 26 -1.72 7.17 -1.56
N LEU A 27 -1.56 5.84 -1.61
CA LEU A 27 -0.59 5.16 -2.47
C LEU A 27 -1.30 4.34 -3.56
N GLY A 28 -2.56 4.63 -3.84
CA GLY A 28 -3.34 3.94 -4.87
C GLY A 28 -3.99 2.65 -4.37
N HIS A 29 -4.91 2.11 -5.17
CA HIS A 29 -5.73 0.94 -4.84
C HIS A 29 -6.46 1.02 -3.49
N ASN A 30 -6.88 2.21 -3.07
CA ASN A 30 -7.47 2.47 -1.74
C ASN A 30 -6.54 2.07 -0.57
N SER A 31 -5.22 2.15 -0.78
CA SER A 31 -4.21 1.87 0.25
C SER A 31 -3.76 3.19 0.87
N PHE A 32 -4.35 3.51 2.02
CA PHE A 32 -3.96 4.66 2.83
C PHE A 32 -2.84 4.24 3.78
N GLY A 33 -1.70 4.90 3.64
CA GLY A 33 -0.49 4.64 4.40
C GLY A 33 0.39 3.52 3.83
N VAL A 34 1.67 3.61 4.16
CA VAL A 34 2.73 2.73 3.61
C VAL A 34 2.53 1.27 4.02
N ALA A 35 2.07 1.02 5.25
CA ALA A 35 1.82 -0.35 5.73
C ALA A 35 0.71 -1.05 4.93
N ALA A 36 -0.39 -0.34 4.62
CA ALA A 36 -1.46 -0.87 3.80
C ALA A 36 -0.98 -1.14 2.37
N ALA A 37 -0.21 -0.20 1.80
CA ALA A 37 0.34 -0.36 0.46
C ALA A 37 1.29 -1.56 0.35
N ALA A 38 2.16 -1.79 1.34
CA ALA A 38 3.03 -2.97 1.36
C ALA A 38 2.24 -4.30 1.27
N MET A 39 1.11 -4.39 1.97
CA MET A 39 0.21 -5.55 1.89
C MET A 39 -0.57 -5.62 0.58
N THR A 40 -0.93 -4.48 -0.01
CA THR A 40 -1.66 -4.42 -1.28
C THR A 40 -0.78 -4.80 -2.46
N TYR A 41 0.42 -4.23 -2.57
CA TYR A 41 1.32 -4.42 -3.71
C TYR A 41 2.18 -5.68 -3.59
N PHE A 42 2.61 -6.05 -2.39
CA PHE A 42 3.59 -7.14 -2.19
C PHE A 42 3.14 -8.23 -1.23
N ASN A 43 2.00 -8.07 -0.55
CA ASN A 43 1.51 -9.01 0.46
C ASN A 43 2.56 -9.29 1.57
N LYS A 44 3.33 -8.26 1.95
CA LYS A 44 4.39 -8.32 2.95
C LYS A 44 4.23 -7.22 4.00
N PRO A 45 4.63 -7.48 5.26
CA PRO A 45 4.80 -6.42 6.25
C PRO A 45 6.02 -5.54 5.90
N LEU A 46 6.02 -4.29 6.40
CA LEU A 46 7.09 -3.31 6.13
C LEU A 46 8.49 -3.82 6.47
N SER A 47 8.63 -4.59 7.55
CA SER A 47 9.90 -5.16 7.99
C SER A 47 10.48 -6.23 7.07
N GLN A 48 9.71 -6.71 6.09
CA GLN A 48 10.13 -7.74 5.12
C GLN A 48 10.27 -7.19 3.70
N LEU A 49 10.16 -5.87 3.52
CA LEU A 49 10.38 -5.25 2.22
C LEU A 49 11.87 -5.19 1.91
N ASP A 50 12.21 -5.57 0.69
CA ASP A 50 13.53 -5.33 0.12
C ASP A 50 13.65 -3.87 -0.39
N ILE A 51 14.86 -3.51 -0.83
CA ILE A 51 15.17 -2.16 -1.31
C ILE A 51 14.34 -1.82 -2.55
N ALA A 52 14.13 -2.77 -3.47
CA ALA A 52 13.39 -2.52 -4.70
C ALA A 52 11.89 -2.28 -4.42
N GLN A 53 11.30 -3.05 -3.52
CA GLN A 53 9.92 -2.92 -3.05
C GLN A 53 9.71 -1.61 -2.30
N ALA A 54 10.61 -1.26 -1.38
CA ALA A 54 10.58 0.01 -0.67
C ALA A 54 10.69 1.21 -1.63
N ALA A 55 11.61 1.16 -2.60
CA ALA A 55 11.76 2.19 -3.62
C ALA A 55 10.53 2.30 -4.53
N THR A 56 9.85 1.19 -4.81
CA THR A 56 8.60 1.17 -5.58
C THR A 56 7.48 1.88 -4.82
N LEU A 57 7.29 1.58 -3.52
CA LEU A 57 6.31 2.29 -2.71
C LEU A 57 6.62 3.78 -2.58
N ALA A 58 7.90 4.15 -2.47
CA ALA A 58 8.34 5.55 -2.40
C ALA A 58 8.11 6.34 -3.70
N ALA A 59 7.84 5.67 -4.83
CA ALA A 59 7.49 6.32 -6.10
C ALA A 59 6.05 6.83 -6.13
N LEU A 60 5.14 6.15 -5.43
CA LEU A 60 3.70 6.34 -5.52
C LEU A 60 3.19 7.69 -4.98
N PRO A 61 3.69 8.26 -3.87
CA PRO A 61 3.16 9.53 -3.34
C PRO A 61 3.14 10.67 -4.36
N LYS A 62 4.09 10.68 -5.31
CA LYS A 62 4.17 11.73 -6.34
C LYS A 62 3.04 11.63 -7.36
N ALA A 63 2.69 10.41 -7.76
CA ALA A 63 1.63 10.15 -8.72
C ALA A 63 1.22 8.66 -8.62
N PRO A 64 0.26 8.32 -7.76
CA PRO A 64 -0.08 6.93 -7.46
C PRO A 64 -0.51 6.15 -8.70
N THR A 65 -1.30 6.79 -9.58
CA THR A 65 -1.75 6.18 -10.83
C THR A 65 -0.62 6.05 -11.85
N ASN A 66 0.17 7.10 -12.08
CA ASN A 66 1.19 7.11 -13.15
C ASN A 66 2.38 6.19 -12.86
N TYR A 67 2.66 5.93 -11.59
CA TYR A 67 3.73 5.01 -11.16
C TYR A 67 3.19 3.68 -10.64
N ASP A 68 1.90 3.41 -10.86
CA ASP A 68 1.28 2.13 -10.53
C ASP A 68 2.01 1.02 -11.31
N PRO A 69 2.63 0.05 -10.62
CA PRO A 69 3.40 -1.00 -11.26
C PRO A 69 2.56 -2.00 -12.07
N PHE A 70 1.24 -2.06 -11.85
CA PHE A 70 0.32 -2.91 -12.60
C PHE A 70 -0.24 -2.21 -13.84
N LEU A 71 -0.44 -0.89 -13.77
CA LEU A 71 -0.93 -0.09 -14.91
C LEU A 71 0.18 0.39 -15.83
N HIS A 72 1.31 0.84 -15.25
CA HIS A 72 2.42 1.47 -15.96
C HIS A 72 3.78 0.89 -15.49
N PRO A 73 4.06 -0.39 -15.80
CA PRO A 73 5.24 -1.10 -15.30
C PRO A 73 6.56 -0.40 -15.68
N ASP A 74 6.68 0.10 -16.92
CA ASP A 74 7.91 0.78 -17.37
C ASP A 74 8.16 2.09 -16.63
N ALA A 75 7.12 2.90 -16.44
CA ALA A 75 7.21 4.16 -15.69
C ALA A 75 7.55 3.90 -14.22
N SER A 76 6.93 2.87 -13.62
CA SER A 76 7.22 2.43 -12.26
C SER A 76 8.67 1.96 -12.11
N LEU A 77 9.17 1.16 -13.06
CA LEU A 77 10.53 0.66 -13.09
C LEU A 77 11.58 1.79 -13.17
N GLN A 78 11.38 2.73 -14.09
CA GLN A 78 12.24 3.90 -14.24
C GLN A 78 12.27 4.72 -12.95
N ARG A 79 11.09 4.96 -12.34
CA ARG A 79 10.98 5.75 -11.12
C ARG A 79 11.61 5.06 -9.92
N ARG A 80 11.41 3.75 -9.77
CA ARG A 80 12.06 2.91 -8.76
C ARG A 80 13.58 3.01 -8.87
N ASN A 81 14.13 2.84 -10.07
CA ASN A 81 15.58 2.86 -10.29
C ASN A 81 16.18 4.25 -10.01
N PHE A 82 15.46 5.32 -10.34
CA PHE A 82 15.82 6.68 -9.96
C PHE A 82 15.91 6.84 -8.43
N ILE A 83 14.93 6.33 -7.69
CA ILE A 83 14.93 6.38 -6.21
C ILE A 83 16.08 5.56 -5.62
N ILE A 84 16.36 4.37 -6.15
CA ILE A 84 17.50 3.56 -5.71
C ILE A 84 18.82 4.32 -5.93
N GLY A 85 18.98 4.98 -7.08
CA GLY A 85 20.15 5.83 -7.34
C GLY A 85 20.28 6.99 -6.35
N ARG A 86 19.16 7.60 -5.94
CA ARG A 86 19.13 8.61 -4.87
C ARG A 86 19.53 8.04 -3.52
N MET A 87 18.98 6.88 -3.14
CA MET A 87 19.34 6.20 -1.89
C MET A 87 20.85 5.89 -1.81
N GLN A 88 21.46 5.50 -2.94
CA GLN A 88 22.89 5.30 -3.02
C GLN A 88 23.66 6.62 -2.87
N ALA A 89 23.25 7.66 -3.59
CA ALA A 89 23.90 8.98 -3.53
C ALA A 89 23.82 9.62 -2.13
N ASP A 90 22.71 9.40 -1.43
CA ASP A 90 22.48 9.88 -0.07
C ASP A 90 23.13 8.97 1.00
N GLY A 91 23.82 7.89 0.59
CA GLY A 91 24.58 7.00 1.48
C GLY A 91 23.74 6.02 2.30
N VAL A 92 22.45 5.86 1.99
CA VAL A 92 21.53 4.94 2.68
C VAL A 92 21.81 3.48 2.31
N ILE A 93 22.30 3.24 1.10
CA ILE A 93 22.63 1.90 0.58
C ILE A 93 23.99 1.90 -0.13
N THR A 94 24.64 0.75 -0.19
CA THR A 94 25.90 0.55 -0.93
C THR A 94 25.66 0.46 -2.44
N ALA A 95 26.69 0.72 -3.24
CA ALA A 95 26.63 0.55 -4.69
C ALA A 95 26.30 -0.90 -5.11
N ALA A 96 26.77 -1.89 -4.34
CA ALA A 96 26.47 -3.29 -4.59
C ALA A 96 24.98 -3.58 -4.36
N GLN A 97 24.40 -3.10 -3.25
CA GLN A 97 22.97 -3.22 -2.96
C GLN A 97 22.11 -2.50 -4.00
N ALA A 98 22.53 -1.30 -4.44
CA ALA A 98 21.83 -0.55 -5.49
C ALA A 98 21.78 -1.34 -6.80
N LYS A 99 22.90 -1.93 -7.23
CA LYS A 99 22.97 -2.74 -8.44
C LYS A 99 22.09 -3.99 -8.34
N THR A 100 22.12 -4.69 -7.21
CA THR A 100 21.25 -5.86 -6.96
C THR A 100 19.78 -5.46 -7.03
N ALA A 101 19.38 -4.41 -6.31
CA ALA A 101 17.99 -3.97 -6.26
C ALA A 101 17.46 -3.45 -7.62
N GLN A 102 18.33 -2.83 -8.44
CA GLN A 102 17.96 -2.41 -9.79
C GLN A 102 17.76 -3.59 -10.75
N ALA A 103 18.49 -4.69 -10.54
CA ALA A 103 18.36 -5.91 -11.34
C ALA A 103 17.13 -6.75 -10.96
N GLU A 104 16.52 -6.51 -9.80
CA GLU A 104 15.31 -7.22 -9.39
C GLU A 104 14.14 -6.89 -10.32
N PRO A 105 13.36 -7.92 -10.75
CA PRO A 105 12.16 -7.69 -11.54
C PRO A 105 11.14 -6.90 -10.72
N LEU A 106 10.27 -6.15 -11.39
CA LEU A 106 9.18 -5.45 -10.71
C LEU A 106 8.24 -6.50 -10.10
N ALA A 107 8.31 -6.72 -8.79
CA ALA A 107 7.62 -7.85 -8.12
C ALA A 107 6.09 -7.79 -8.25
N ALA A 108 5.52 -6.61 -8.49
CA ALA A 108 4.10 -6.44 -8.81
C ALA A 108 3.69 -7.07 -10.17
N ALA A 109 4.64 -7.42 -11.04
CA ALA A 109 4.36 -8.14 -12.28
C ALA A 109 4.30 -9.67 -12.12
N SER A 110 4.55 -10.24 -10.92
CA SER A 110 4.37 -11.67 -10.69
C SER A 110 2.87 -11.99 -10.60
N ARG A 111 2.34 -12.40 -11.75
CA ARG A 111 0.94 -12.76 -12.05
C ARG A 111 0.28 -13.70 -11.03
N ASP A 112 1.06 -14.44 -10.25
CA ASP A 112 0.55 -15.42 -9.28
C ASP A 112 -0.13 -14.77 -8.07
N SER A 113 0.26 -13.56 -7.68
CA SER A 113 -0.35 -12.83 -6.57
C SER A 113 -1.72 -12.22 -6.92
N HIS A 114 -2.05 -12.13 -8.22
CA HIS A 114 -3.31 -11.59 -8.72
C HIS A 114 -4.39 -12.63 -9.00
N GLN A 115 -4.03 -13.88 -9.28
CA GLN A 115 -5.03 -14.93 -9.54
C GLN A 115 -5.95 -15.15 -8.31
N GLY A 116 -5.43 -15.02 -7.09
CA GLY A 116 -6.24 -15.10 -5.85
C GLY A 116 -6.96 -13.80 -5.43
N ARG A 117 -6.87 -12.72 -6.22
CA ARG A 117 -7.43 -11.38 -5.88
C ARG A 117 -8.43 -10.85 -6.90
N ALA A 118 -8.46 -11.35 -8.14
CA ALA A 118 -9.52 -11.04 -9.10
C ALA A 118 -10.91 -11.46 -8.55
N GLU A 119 -10.96 -12.56 -7.80
CA GLU A 119 -12.20 -13.06 -7.17
C GLU A 119 -12.70 -12.17 -6.00
N ARG A 120 -11.81 -11.39 -5.36
CA ARG A 120 -12.19 -10.44 -4.29
C ARG A 120 -12.57 -9.05 -4.82
N ARG A 121 -12.59 -8.82 -6.14
CA ARG A 121 -12.98 -7.53 -6.73
C ARG A 121 -14.48 -7.39 -6.98
N LEU A 122 -15.29 -8.45 -6.85
CA LEU A 122 -16.73 -8.39 -7.17
C LEU A 122 -17.68 -8.30 -5.96
N PHE A 123 -17.18 -8.30 -4.72
CA PHE A 123 -18.08 -8.28 -3.55
C PHE A 123 -17.76 -7.19 -2.52
N ARG A 124 -18.03 -5.92 -2.88
CA ARG A 124 -18.41 -4.93 -1.86
C ARG A 124 -19.38 -3.88 -2.39
N ARG A 125 -20.52 -4.34 -2.91
CA ARG A 125 -21.77 -3.58 -2.87
C ARG A 125 -22.70 -4.23 -1.85
N ARG A 126 -22.51 -3.94 -0.56
CA ARG A 126 -23.57 -4.15 0.44
C ARG A 126 -23.49 -3.12 1.54
N ARG A 127 -24.49 -2.23 1.47
CA ARG A 127 -25.03 -1.29 2.47
C ARG A 127 -24.53 -1.58 3.88
N THR A 128 -23.88 -0.60 4.50
CA THR A 128 -23.86 -0.47 5.95
C THR A 128 -25.32 -0.38 6.42
N ARG A 129 -25.87 -1.47 6.95
CA ARG A 129 -26.99 -1.36 7.90
C ARG A 129 -26.41 -0.69 9.14
N PRO A 130 -27.03 0.38 9.68
CA PRO A 130 -26.49 1.06 10.85
C PRO A 130 -26.47 0.08 12.02
N ALA A 131 -25.27 -0.21 12.52
CA ALA A 131 -25.10 -0.84 13.81
C ALA A 131 -25.50 0.19 14.88
N HIS A 132 -26.46 -0.19 15.74
CA HIS A 132 -26.96 0.44 16.97
C HIS A 132 -26.91 2.00 17.09
N PRO A 133 -28.01 2.65 17.52
CA PRO A 133 -28.14 4.11 17.57
C PRO A 133 -27.16 4.86 18.51
N ALA A 134 -26.25 4.16 19.20
CA ALA A 134 -25.22 4.75 20.05
C ALA A 134 -23.88 4.99 19.34
N ILE A 135 -23.67 4.48 18.12
CA ILE A 135 -22.39 4.64 17.41
C ILE A 135 -22.47 5.85 16.46
N ARG A 136 -21.84 6.96 16.85
CA ARG A 136 -21.70 8.13 15.97
C ARG A 136 -20.90 7.73 14.71
N PRO A 137 -21.37 8.04 13.50
CA PRO A 137 -20.76 7.60 12.24
C PRO A 137 -19.37 8.18 11.94
N GLN A 138 -18.84 9.07 12.79
CA GLN A 138 -17.60 9.81 12.53
C GLN A 138 -16.31 9.09 12.93
N GLY A 139 -16.36 7.89 13.53
CA GLY A 139 -15.16 7.21 14.06
C GLY A 139 -14.77 5.88 13.41
N VAL A 140 -15.59 5.35 12.49
CA VAL A 140 -15.47 3.94 12.06
C VAL A 140 -14.31 3.72 11.07
N ASN A 141 -13.91 4.75 10.31
CA ASN A 141 -12.87 4.65 9.29
C ASN A 141 -11.45 4.96 9.78
N THR A 142 -11.29 5.56 10.96
CA THR A 142 -9.98 6.07 11.43
C THR A 142 -9.41 5.26 12.61
N GLY A 143 -10.20 4.33 13.15
CA GLY A 143 -9.94 3.70 14.46
C GLY A 143 -9.34 2.30 14.43
N GLY A 144 -8.55 1.92 13.41
CA GLY A 144 -7.72 0.69 13.43
C GLY A 144 -8.43 -0.60 13.88
N LEU A 145 -9.74 -0.73 13.62
CA LEU A 145 -10.54 -1.84 14.12
C LEU A 145 -10.26 -3.11 13.31
N ILE A 146 -9.68 -4.12 13.97
CA ILE A 146 -9.56 -5.47 13.42
C ILE A 146 -10.91 -6.17 13.62
N VAL A 147 -11.73 -6.23 12.57
CA VAL A 147 -12.99 -6.99 12.60
C VAL A 147 -12.67 -8.47 12.44
N ARG A 148 -12.61 -9.21 13.56
CA ARG A 148 -12.57 -10.68 13.55
C ARG A 148 -13.99 -11.19 13.32
N THR A 149 -14.26 -11.66 12.11
CA THR A 149 -15.52 -12.30 11.73
C THR A 149 -15.31 -13.81 11.63
N SER A 150 -16.35 -14.61 11.88
CA SER A 150 -16.35 -16.07 11.72
C SER A 150 -16.36 -16.53 10.25
N LEU A 151 -15.89 -15.67 9.33
CA LEU A 151 -15.84 -15.95 7.90
C LEU A 151 -14.92 -17.14 7.63
N ASN A 152 -15.51 -18.27 7.26
CA ASN A 152 -14.77 -19.43 6.77
C ASN A 152 -14.60 -19.29 5.24
N PRO A 153 -13.37 -19.01 4.73
CA PRO A 153 -13.14 -18.81 3.31
C PRO A 153 -13.40 -20.07 2.46
N ALA A 154 -13.39 -21.26 3.05
CA ALA A 154 -13.66 -22.52 2.35
C ALA A 154 -15.15 -22.71 1.98
N LEU A 155 -16.07 -21.99 2.62
CA LEU A 155 -17.51 -22.05 2.30
C LEU A 155 -17.92 -21.03 1.24
N GLN A 156 -16.97 -20.27 0.68
CA GLN A 156 -17.21 -19.18 -0.28
C GLN A 156 -16.68 -19.49 -1.69
N GLU A 157 -16.18 -20.70 -1.93
CA GLU A 157 -15.99 -21.18 -3.30
C GLU A 157 -17.37 -21.51 -3.89
N PRO A 158 -17.74 -20.96 -5.07
CA PRO A 158 -18.93 -21.41 -5.77
C PRO A 158 -18.76 -22.91 -6.11
N PRO A 159 -19.81 -23.74 -5.98
CA PRO A 159 -19.71 -25.13 -6.40
C PRO A 159 -19.32 -25.18 -7.89
N PRO A 160 -18.44 -26.11 -8.30
CA PRO A 160 -18.07 -26.25 -9.70
C PRO A 160 -19.34 -26.48 -10.51
N THR A 161 -19.53 -25.64 -11.52
CA THR A 161 -20.66 -25.73 -12.44
C THR A 161 -20.55 -27.08 -13.15
N ARG A 162 -21.39 -28.04 -12.75
CA ARG A 162 -21.57 -29.27 -13.54
C ARG A 162 -22.25 -28.85 -14.84
N CYS A 163 -21.48 -28.79 -15.91
CA CYS A 163 -22.03 -28.93 -17.25
C CYS A 163 -22.44 -30.39 -17.43
N ALA A 164 -23.74 -30.62 -17.58
CA ALA A 164 -24.35 -31.80 -18.18
C ALA A 164 -25.61 -31.35 -18.91
#